data_AF-A0A7M4A705-F1
#
_entry.id   AF-A0A7M4A705-F1
#
_cell.length_a   1.000
_cell.length_b   1.000
_cell.length_c   1.000
_cell.angle_alpha   90.00
_cell.angle_beta   90.00
_cell.angle_gamma   90.00
#
_symmetry.space_group_name_H-M   'P 1'
#
loop_
_entity.id
_entity.type
_entity.pdbx_description
1 polymer ?
#
loop_
_entity_poly.entity_id
_entity_poly.type
_entity_poly.pdbx_seq_one_letter_code
_entity_poly.pdbx_strand_id
1 'polypeptide(L)'
;MNDDNDATVGVFSNENLLPVPAVLATLLVLFFGTDYVANGGIESDGYVDLLILPVIAALAAFLGMVLNTFGESASATKSRNSLISILIIFISYILIEFSILEPLEGFTFAFMAVSSLLLFISGRNEELTILLSVVIGFHLAISTATRYSLDETSWAGNPDELIDVVRSSIGSIFFASWAASISLGVLLTLAMRGRFATPGTGSWFSDLPSIMPNAGIITATAVFVVNLIPVIWLSTFDDVTSYDNHLYLGSVWAIFATIVVIFVSFCNSERWHVLGTVVALNWVMYTLAHLQEIGNDLPLSQLNGDGNISLFTWFLLVFWLNVGGMMIAASGRFGDISPRRDNSEFRKWWNQHSYGVMVSLALFVALAVRVGWNVLPAMNAAGTGLWDMSGGSDPWYMKRVVDY
;
A
#
# COMPACT_ATOMS: atom_id res chain seq x y z
N MET A 1 -10.00 -61.46 9.77
CA MET A 1 -10.11 -60.70 8.51
C MET A 1 -10.17 -59.25 8.92
N ASN A 2 -9.05 -58.55 8.75
CA ASN A 2 -8.95 -57.09 8.87
C ASN A 2 -9.84 -56.46 7.80
N ASP A 3 -10.58 -55.42 8.17
CA ASP A 3 -10.89 -54.33 7.27
C ASP A 3 -10.42 -53.03 7.95
N ASP A 4 -9.17 -52.69 7.62
CA ASP A 4 -8.56 -51.39 7.89
C ASP A 4 -9.23 -50.35 6.97
N ASN A 5 -10.16 -49.56 7.50
CA ASN A 5 -10.83 -48.47 6.78
C ASN A 5 -10.82 -47.16 7.57
N ASP A 6 -9.75 -46.89 8.32
CA ASP A 6 -9.61 -45.66 9.10
C ASP A 6 -8.31 -44.90 8.79
N ALA A 7 -8.03 -44.75 7.49
CA ALA A 7 -6.93 -43.92 7.00
C ALA A 7 -7.42 -42.98 5.89
N THR A 8 -8.39 -42.12 6.21
CA THR A 8 -8.46 -40.82 5.52
C THR A 8 -7.32 -39.97 6.06
N VAL A 9 -6.11 -40.25 5.55
CA VAL A 9 -4.96 -39.34 5.64
C VAL A 9 -5.45 -37.98 5.19
N GLY A 10 -5.44 -37.00 6.10
CA GLY A 10 -5.85 -35.63 5.83
C GLY A 10 -5.14 -35.14 4.58
N VAL A 11 -5.89 -35.00 3.49
CA VAL A 11 -5.36 -34.49 2.23
C VAL A 11 -4.84 -33.09 2.51
N PHE A 12 -3.52 -32.94 2.36
CA PHE A 12 -2.79 -31.69 2.48
C PHE A 12 -3.45 -30.65 1.56
N SER A 13 -4.27 -29.74 2.09
CA SER A 13 -4.92 -28.71 1.27
C SER A 13 -3.88 -27.63 0.95
N ASN A 14 -3.10 -27.86 -0.11
CA ASN A 14 -2.12 -26.91 -0.66
C ASN A 14 -2.70 -25.52 -0.95
N GLU A 15 -4.03 -25.40 -1.02
CA GLU A 15 -4.76 -24.17 -1.28
C GLU A 15 -4.29 -23.04 -0.35
N ASN A 16 -4.23 -23.27 0.96
CA ASN A 16 -3.89 -22.22 1.91
C ASN A 16 -2.44 -21.73 1.85
N LEU A 17 -1.54 -22.42 1.13
CA LEU A 17 -0.14 -22.02 0.98
C LEU A 17 0.11 -21.18 -0.29
N LEU A 18 -0.82 -21.18 -1.25
CA LEU A 18 -0.69 -20.43 -2.51
C LEU A 18 -0.57 -18.91 -2.37
N PRO A 19 -1.17 -18.23 -1.36
CA PRO A 19 -1.03 -16.79 -1.18
C PRO A 19 0.41 -16.30 -1.10
N VAL A 20 1.32 -17.08 -0.51
CA VAL A 20 2.72 -16.67 -0.32
C VAL A 20 3.45 -16.50 -1.66
N PRO A 21 3.57 -17.54 -2.52
CA PRO A 21 4.22 -17.39 -3.82
C PRO A 21 3.46 -16.44 -4.75
N ALA A 22 2.13 -16.36 -4.65
CA ALA A 22 1.32 -15.45 -5.46
C ALA A 22 1.63 -13.97 -5.14
N VAL A 23 1.68 -13.61 -3.85
CA VAL A 23 2.03 -12.24 -3.41
C VAL A 23 3.46 -11.91 -3.80
N LEU A 24 4.42 -12.82 -3.58
CA LEU A 24 5.80 -12.58 -3.99
C LEU A 24 5.90 -12.34 -5.50
N ALA A 25 5.35 -13.23 -6.32
CA ALA A 25 5.45 -13.13 -7.79
C ALA A 25 4.81 -11.84 -8.33
N THR A 26 3.65 -11.45 -7.81
CA THR A 26 2.93 -10.26 -8.26
C THR A 26 3.61 -8.96 -7.84
N LEU A 27 4.17 -8.91 -6.63
CA LEU A 27 4.97 -7.77 -6.19
C LEU A 27 6.30 -7.66 -6.95
N LEU A 28 6.91 -8.78 -7.31
CA LEU A 28 8.07 -8.78 -8.21
C LEU A 28 7.71 -8.25 -9.60
N VAL A 29 6.55 -8.60 -10.15
CA VAL A 29 6.07 -8.04 -11.42
C VAL A 29 5.87 -6.53 -11.31
N LEU A 30 5.29 -6.04 -10.21
CA LEU A 30 5.17 -4.61 -9.96
C LEU A 30 6.56 -3.95 -9.93
N PHE A 31 7.49 -4.48 -9.13
CA PHE A 31 8.85 -3.98 -8.99
C PHE A 31 9.60 -3.93 -10.32
N PHE A 32 9.64 -5.04 -11.07
CA PHE A 32 10.33 -5.07 -12.36
C PHE A 32 9.66 -4.20 -13.40
N GLY A 33 8.33 -4.08 -13.37
CA GLY A 33 7.60 -3.17 -14.24
C GLY A 33 7.96 -1.71 -13.99
N THR A 34 7.96 -1.29 -12.72
CA THR A 34 8.30 0.08 -12.33
C THR A 34 9.77 0.39 -12.59
N ASP A 35 10.64 -0.57 -12.34
CA ASP A 35 12.06 -0.40 -12.58
C ASP A 35 12.43 -0.36 -14.05
N TYR A 36 11.76 -1.15 -14.89
CA TYR A 36 11.93 -1.08 -16.33
C TYR A 36 11.55 0.30 -16.88
N VAL A 37 10.48 0.90 -16.35
CA VAL A 37 10.07 2.26 -16.71
C VAL A 37 11.10 3.30 -16.23
N ALA A 38 11.60 3.17 -15.00
CA ALA A 38 12.55 4.12 -14.40
C ALA A 38 13.97 4.05 -14.98
N ASN A 39 14.47 2.83 -15.19
CA ASN A 39 15.91 2.59 -15.37
C ASN A 39 16.24 1.80 -16.64
N GLY A 40 15.23 1.46 -17.47
CA GLY A 40 15.42 0.63 -18.66
C GLY A 40 15.72 -0.85 -18.37
N GLY A 41 15.64 -1.28 -17.11
CA GLY A 41 15.87 -2.66 -16.65
C GLY A 41 17.07 -2.82 -15.71
N ILE A 42 17.28 -4.05 -15.22
CA ILE A 42 18.40 -4.43 -14.34
C ILE A 42 19.41 -5.26 -15.12
N GLU A 43 20.70 -4.88 -15.01
CA GLU A 43 21.84 -5.70 -15.43
C GLU A 43 21.98 -6.93 -14.50
N SER A 44 22.36 -8.10 -15.06
CA SER A 44 22.24 -9.42 -14.41
C SER A 44 22.91 -9.57 -13.05
N ASP A 45 23.91 -8.75 -12.72
CA ASP A 45 24.73 -8.91 -11.52
C ASP A 45 24.13 -8.24 -10.26
N GLY A 46 23.07 -7.42 -10.39
CA GLY A 46 22.44 -6.72 -9.27
C GLY A 46 21.20 -7.38 -8.65
N TYR A 47 20.69 -8.48 -9.23
CA TYR A 47 19.41 -9.07 -8.80
C TYR A 47 19.46 -9.76 -7.43
N VAL A 48 20.60 -10.36 -7.08
CA VAL A 48 20.69 -11.21 -5.89
C VAL A 48 20.56 -10.37 -4.62
N ASP A 49 21.26 -9.24 -4.55
CA ASP A 49 21.29 -8.39 -3.36
C ASP A 49 19.97 -7.64 -3.14
N LEU A 50 19.24 -7.31 -4.21
CA LEU A 50 17.97 -6.59 -4.12
C LEU A 50 16.80 -7.51 -3.71
N LEU A 51 16.86 -8.79 -4.05
CA LEU A 51 15.74 -9.73 -3.89
C LEU A 51 15.86 -10.61 -2.65
N ILE A 52 17.00 -10.62 -1.96
CA ILE A 52 17.24 -11.48 -0.79
C ILE A 52 16.22 -11.25 0.32
N LEU A 53 15.95 -10.00 0.70
CA LEU A 53 15.00 -9.65 1.76
C LEU A 53 13.54 -10.02 1.41
N PRO A 54 12.99 -9.68 0.22
CA PRO A 54 11.70 -10.17 -0.25
C PRO A 54 11.56 -11.70 -0.21
N VAL A 55 12.59 -12.42 -0.66
CA VAL A 55 12.59 -13.89 -0.71
C VAL A 55 12.64 -14.48 0.70
N ILE A 56 13.47 -13.93 1.59
CA ILE A 56 13.54 -14.34 3.01
C ILE A 56 12.19 -14.11 3.69
N ALA A 57 11.53 -12.97 3.46
CA ALA A 57 10.21 -12.69 4.02
C ALA A 57 9.15 -13.71 3.56
N ALA A 58 9.14 -14.05 2.27
CA ALA A 58 8.24 -15.05 1.71
C ALA A 58 8.53 -16.47 2.24
N LEU A 59 9.79 -16.87 2.28
CA LEU A 59 10.22 -18.17 2.79
C LEU A 59 9.88 -18.32 4.28
N ALA A 60 10.13 -17.28 5.07
CA ALA A 60 9.77 -17.22 6.48
C ALA A 60 8.26 -17.34 6.69
N ALA A 61 7.45 -16.62 5.91
CA ALA A 61 6.00 -16.72 5.98
C ALA A 61 5.50 -18.14 5.66
N PHE A 62 6.04 -18.74 4.60
CA PHE A 62 5.74 -20.13 4.23
C PHE A 62 6.09 -21.11 5.36
N LEU A 63 7.28 -20.99 5.96
CA LEU A 63 7.68 -21.80 7.11
C LEU A 63 6.72 -21.65 8.30
N GLY A 64 6.33 -20.41 8.62
CA GLY A 64 5.37 -20.14 9.70
C GLY A 64 4.03 -20.83 9.49
N MET A 65 3.54 -20.91 8.25
CA MET A 65 2.29 -21.60 7.91
C MET A 65 2.42 -23.13 7.99
N VAL A 66 3.51 -23.66 7.43
CA VAL A 66 3.77 -25.11 7.41
C VAL A 66 3.93 -25.67 8.83
N LEU A 67 4.62 -24.96 9.73
CA LEU A 67 4.83 -25.40 11.11
C LEU A 67 3.52 -25.60 11.91
N ASN A 68 2.41 -24.97 11.50
CA ASN A 68 1.12 -25.17 12.15
C ASN A 68 0.39 -26.47 11.68
N THR A 69 0.67 -26.94 10.46
CA THR A 69 -0.05 -28.09 9.88
C THR A 69 0.29 -29.43 10.51
N PHE A 70 1.40 -29.54 11.26
CA PHE A 70 1.90 -30.79 11.83
C PHE A 70 1.33 -31.15 13.22
N GLY A 71 0.11 -30.75 13.57
CA GLY A 71 -0.34 -30.80 14.96
C GLY A 71 -1.75 -31.27 15.26
N GLU A 72 -1.89 -32.51 15.73
CA GLU A 72 -3.10 -33.04 16.39
C GLU A 72 -3.26 -32.51 17.83
N SER A 73 -4.51 -32.33 18.25
CA SER A 73 -5.05 -31.98 19.59
C SER A 73 -4.93 -30.52 20.10
N ALA A 74 -6.09 -29.94 20.46
CA ALA A 74 -6.28 -28.49 20.67
C ALA A 74 -5.63 -27.89 21.93
N SER A 75 -5.37 -28.64 23.02
CA SER A 75 -4.83 -28.06 24.27
C SER A 75 -3.29 -28.01 24.31
N ALA A 76 -2.61 -28.87 23.56
CA ALA A 76 -1.15 -28.86 23.41
C ALA A 76 -0.65 -27.74 22.44
N THR A 77 -1.57 -27.11 21.70
CA THR A 77 -1.26 -26.16 20.62
C THR A 77 -0.67 -24.84 21.13
N LYS A 78 -1.21 -24.22 22.18
CA LYS A 78 -0.78 -22.86 22.59
C LYS A 78 0.64 -22.82 23.14
N SER A 79 0.99 -23.78 24.02
CA SER A 79 2.35 -23.93 24.55
C SER A 79 3.34 -24.31 23.44
N ARG A 80 2.97 -25.27 22.58
CA ARG A 80 3.77 -25.67 21.42
C ARG A 80 4.04 -24.49 20.48
N ASN A 81 3.03 -23.70 20.14
CA ASN A 81 3.18 -22.58 19.21
C ASN A 81 4.05 -21.47 19.80
N SER A 82 3.93 -21.21 21.11
CA SER A 82 4.87 -20.32 21.82
C SER A 82 6.30 -20.84 21.78
N LEU A 83 6.52 -22.14 21.97
CA LEU A 83 7.85 -22.75 21.88
C LEU A 83 8.42 -22.69 20.46
N ILE A 84 7.58 -22.93 19.44
CA ILE A 84 7.97 -22.79 18.03
C ILE A 84 8.38 -21.34 17.73
N SER A 85 7.61 -20.34 18.19
CA SER A 85 7.98 -18.94 18.02
C SER A 85 9.32 -18.60 18.68
N ILE A 86 9.55 -19.07 19.90
CA ILE A 86 10.84 -18.88 20.60
C ILE A 86 11.98 -19.57 19.84
N LEU A 87 11.75 -20.79 19.33
CA LEU A 87 12.73 -21.53 18.54
C LEU A 87 13.09 -20.79 17.24
N ILE A 88 12.11 -20.23 16.52
CA ILE A 88 12.34 -19.44 15.31
C ILE A 88 13.21 -18.22 15.62
N ILE A 89 12.91 -17.50 16.71
CA ILE A 89 13.69 -16.33 17.14
C ILE A 89 15.12 -16.76 17.48
N PHE A 90 15.28 -17.87 18.22
CA PHE A 90 16.58 -18.39 18.60
C PHE A 90 17.41 -18.85 17.39
N ILE A 91 16.79 -19.55 16.43
CA ILE A 91 17.43 -19.94 15.17
C ILE A 91 17.87 -18.70 14.40
N SER A 92 17.00 -17.71 14.27
CA SER A 92 17.34 -16.46 13.60
C SER A 92 18.52 -15.75 14.25
N TYR A 93 18.56 -15.71 15.58
CA TYR A 93 19.69 -15.13 16.32
C TYR A 93 20.99 -15.90 16.08
N ILE A 94 20.94 -17.24 16.12
CA ILE A 94 22.08 -18.10 15.79
C ILE A 94 22.58 -17.84 14.37
N LEU A 95 21.70 -17.77 13.37
CA LEU A 95 22.10 -17.53 11.99
C LEU A 95 22.82 -16.18 11.80
N ILE A 96 22.45 -15.16 12.58
CA ILE A 96 23.16 -13.87 12.61
C ILE A 96 24.54 -14.03 13.26
N GLU A 97 24.63 -14.69 14.42
CA GLU A 97 25.90 -14.89 15.14
C GLU A 97 26.93 -15.73 14.35
N PHE A 98 26.47 -16.65 13.51
CA PHE A 98 27.33 -17.43 12.61
C PHE A 98 27.59 -16.72 11.26
N SER A 99 27.20 -15.46 11.11
CA SER A 99 27.35 -14.65 9.88
C SER A 99 26.77 -15.30 8.63
N ILE A 100 25.69 -16.08 8.78
CA ILE A 100 24.94 -16.67 7.66
C ILE A 100 23.91 -15.67 7.13
N LEU A 101 23.33 -14.87 8.02
CA LEU A 101 22.38 -13.80 7.71
C LEU A 101 22.85 -12.47 8.28
N GLU A 102 22.53 -11.39 7.59
CA GLU A 102 22.65 -10.04 8.15
C GLU A 102 21.57 -9.78 9.22
N PRO A 103 21.78 -8.83 10.16
CA PRO A 103 20.81 -8.54 11.21
C PRO A 103 19.40 -8.20 10.69
N LEU A 104 19.30 -7.47 9.58
CA LEU A 104 18.02 -7.11 8.96
C LEU A 104 17.32 -8.33 8.34
N GLU A 105 18.09 -9.22 7.72
CA GLU A 105 17.60 -10.48 7.15
C GLU A 105 17.07 -11.40 8.23
N GLY A 106 17.83 -11.59 9.31
CA GLY A 106 17.39 -12.38 10.45
C GLY A 106 16.16 -11.78 11.12
N PHE A 107 16.13 -10.46 11.35
CA PHE A 107 14.94 -9.80 11.88
C PHE A 107 13.70 -10.03 11.00
N THR A 108 13.84 -9.84 9.68
CA THR A 108 12.76 -10.05 8.70
C THR A 108 12.28 -11.50 8.73
N PHE A 109 13.21 -12.46 8.77
CA PHE A 109 12.91 -13.87 8.87
C PHE A 109 12.12 -14.19 10.14
N ALA A 110 12.62 -13.79 11.31
CA ALA A 110 11.96 -14.07 12.59
C ALA A 110 10.57 -13.40 12.66
N PHE A 111 10.49 -12.12 12.26
CA PHE A 111 9.24 -11.36 12.28
C PHE A 111 8.17 -12.01 11.40
N MET A 112 8.53 -12.34 10.15
CA MET A 112 7.57 -12.93 9.21
C MET A 112 7.18 -14.35 9.61
N ALA A 113 8.13 -15.19 10.03
CA ALA A 113 7.81 -16.56 10.43
C ALA A 113 6.91 -16.61 11.68
N VAL A 114 7.21 -15.80 12.70
CA VAL A 114 6.39 -15.74 13.93
C VAL A 114 5.02 -15.14 13.65
N SER A 115 4.95 -14.00 12.95
CA SER A 115 3.67 -13.35 12.66
C SER A 115 2.78 -14.23 11.77
N SER A 116 3.37 -14.92 10.79
CA SER A 116 2.65 -15.83 9.91
C SER A 116 2.09 -17.02 10.65
N LEU A 117 2.89 -17.62 11.54
CA LEU A 117 2.43 -18.68 12.43
C LEU A 117 1.21 -18.22 13.24
N LEU A 118 1.31 -17.07 13.93
CA LEU A 118 0.24 -16.57 14.81
C LEU A 118 -1.05 -16.22 14.06
N LEU A 119 -0.94 -15.55 12.91
CA LEU A 119 -2.09 -15.17 12.10
C LEU A 119 -2.78 -16.39 11.48
N PHE A 120 -1.99 -17.36 11.00
CA PHE A 120 -2.51 -18.60 10.42
C PHE A 120 -3.23 -19.46 11.46
N ILE A 121 -2.68 -19.60 12.68
CA ILE A 121 -3.35 -20.29 13.80
C ILE A 121 -4.67 -19.61 14.16
N SER A 122 -4.69 -18.28 14.11
CA SER A 122 -5.88 -17.48 14.45
C SER A 122 -6.93 -17.48 13.32
N GLY A 123 -6.68 -18.17 12.21
CA GLY A 123 -7.55 -18.16 11.03
C GLY A 123 -7.64 -16.80 10.35
N ARG A 124 -6.62 -15.93 10.51
CA ARG A 124 -6.57 -14.55 9.96
C ARG A 124 -5.80 -14.53 8.63
N ASN A 125 -6.26 -15.30 7.65
CA ASN A 125 -5.57 -15.52 6.38
C ASN A 125 -5.44 -14.26 5.52
N GLU A 126 -6.44 -13.39 5.53
CA GLU A 126 -6.42 -12.13 4.79
C GLU A 126 -5.35 -11.19 5.35
N GLU A 127 -5.31 -11.07 6.67
CA GLU A 127 -4.34 -10.22 7.34
C GLU A 127 -2.91 -10.71 7.17
N LEU A 128 -2.72 -12.04 7.15
CA LEU A 128 -1.45 -12.64 6.81
C LEU A 128 -0.98 -12.24 5.41
N THR A 129 -1.87 -12.33 4.42
CA THR A 129 -1.57 -11.98 3.03
C THR A 129 -1.26 -10.49 2.89
N ILE A 130 -2.02 -9.63 3.57
CA ILE A 130 -1.78 -8.19 3.61
C ILE A 130 -0.45 -7.87 4.32
N LEU A 131 -0.15 -8.50 5.46
CA LEU A 131 1.11 -8.32 6.18
C LEU A 131 2.31 -8.70 5.32
N LEU A 132 2.22 -9.84 4.63
CA LEU A 132 3.23 -10.30 3.69
C LEU A 132 3.48 -9.24 2.60
N SER A 133 2.41 -8.67 2.05
CA SER A 133 2.51 -7.61 1.05
C SER A 133 3.09 -6.31 1.59
N VAL A 134 2.81 -5.97 2.85
CA VAL A 134 3.38 -4.79 3.52
C VAL A 134 4.89 -4.94 3.67
N VAL A 135 5.37 -6.11 4.11
CA VAL A 135 6.80 -6.36 4.37
C VAL A 135 7.59 -6.56 3.08
N ILE A 136 7.12 -7.44 2.17
CA ILE A 136 7.77 -7.61 0.87
C ILE A 136 7.75 -6.30 0.08
N GLY A 137 6.62 -5.61 0.05
CA GLY A 137 6.48 -4.31 -0.60
C GLY A 137 7.41 -3.24 -0.01
N PHE A 138 7.65 -3.26 1.31
CA PHE A 138 8.60 -2.34 1.94
C PHE A 138 10.03 -2.57 1.44
N HIS A 139 10.48 -3.83 1.40
CA HIS A 139 11.82 -4.15 0.90
C HIS A 139 11.98 -3.81 -0.59
N LEU A 140 11.00 -4.16 -1.41
CA LEU A 140 11.01 -3.80 -2.84
C LEU A 140 10.94 -2.28 -3.05
N ALA A 141 10.21 -1.55 -2.21
CA ALA A 141 10.17 -0.09 -2.27
C ALA A 141 11.54 0.53 -1.94
N ILE A 142 12.26 -0.01 -0.96
CA ILE A 142 13.66 0.38 -0.71
C ILE A 142 14.50 0.14 -1.96
N SER A 143 14.41 -1.06 -2.56
CA SER A 143 15.15 -1.39 -3.78
C SER A 143 14.81 -0.48 -4.96
N THR A 144 13.56 -0.03 -5.11
CA THR A 144 13.21 0.98 -6.14
C THR A 144 13.81 2.34 -5.81
N ALA A 145 13.78 2.75 -4.54
CA ALA A 145 14.22 4.07 -4.13
C ALA A 145 15.75 4.23 -4.19
N THR A 146 16.52 3.19 -3.84
CA THR A 146 17.99 3.22 -3.93
C THR A 146 18.52 3.31 -5.35
N ARG A 147 17.70 2.90 -6.33
CA ARG A 147 18.04 2.93 -7.75
C ARG A 147 17.42 4.09 -8.48
N TYR A 148 16.58 4.87 -7.82
CA TYR A 148 15.98 6.04 -8.40
C TYR A 148 17.00 7.18 -8.42
N SER A 149 17.28 7.71 -9.60
CA SER A 149 18.20 8.83 -9.80
C SER A 149 17.62 9.80 -10.81
N LEU A 150 17.79 11.10 -10.55
CA LEU A 150 17.41 12.17 -11.46
C LEU A 150 18.66 12.86 -11.99
N ASP A 151 18.58 13.40 -13.20
CA ASP A 151 19.62 14.24 -13.79
C ASP A 151 19.65 15.60 -13.09
N GLU A 152 20.76 15.83 -12.38
CA GLU A 152 21.05 17.04 -11.62
C GLU A 152 21.58 18.18 -12.49
N THR A 153 21.95 17.92 -13.76
CA THR A 153 22.57 18.94 -14.64
C THR A 153 21.63 20.10 -15.00
N SER A 154 20.32 19.89 -14.86
CA SER A 154 19.29 20.90 -15.07
C SER A 154 19.16 21.90 -13.90
N TRP A 155 19.77 21.61 -12.75
CA TRP A 155 19.61 22.40 -11.53
C TRP A 155 20.38 23.74 -11.59
N ALA A 156 19.64 24.83 -11.39
CA ALA A 156 20.20 26.19 -11.33
C ALA A 156 20.15 26.82 -9.93
N GLY A 157 19.60 26.12 -8.93
CA GLY A 157 19.46 26.59 -7.55
C GLY A 157 20.70 26.36 -6.67
N ASN A 158 20.56 26.50 -5.36
CA ASN A 158 21.65 26.25 -4.41
C ASN A 158 21.99 24.73 -4.35
N PRO A 159 23.27 24.33 -4.27
CA PRO A 159 23.65 22.93 -3.99
C PRO A 159 22.96 22.31 -2.75
N ASP A 160 22.67 23.09 -1.71
CA ASP A 160 21.99 22.56 -0.52
C ASP A 160 20.52 22.20 -0.82
N GLU A 161 19.84 23.04 -1.61
CA GLU A 161 18.46 22.81 -2.05
C GLU A 161 18.38 21.59 -2.99
N LEU A 162 19.40 21.38 -3.84
CA LEU A 162 19.50 20.18 -4.68
C LEU A 162 19.46 18.90 -3.85
N ILE A 163 20.21 18.86 -2.75
CA ILE A 163 20.24 17.69 -1.86
C ILE A 163 18.84 17.43 -1.28
N ASP A 164 18.12 18.48 -0.90
CA ASP A 164 16.75 18.37 -0.38
C ASP A 164 15.78 17.84 -1.43
N VAL A 165 15.85 18.35 -2.66
CA VAL A 165 15.00 17.92 -3.77
C VAL A 165 15.25 16.46 -4.14
N VAL A 166 16.52 16.04 -4.24
CA VAL A 166 16.90 14.65 -4.53
C VAL A 166 16.45 13.71 -3.41
N ARG A 167 16.64 14.08 -2.14
CA ARG A 167 16.16 13.26 -1.01
C ARG A 167 14.64 13.18 -0.97
N SER A 168 13.96 14.28 -1.25
CA SER A 168 12.50 14.34 -1.35
C SER A 168 11.99 13.42 -2.45
N SER A 169 12.63 13.40 -3.62
CA SER A 169 12.22 12.57 -4.76
C SER A 169 12.41 11.07 -4.48
N ILE A 170 13.53 10.69 -3.87
CA ILE A 170 13.78 9.32 -3.38
C ILE A 170 12.72 8.89 -2.35
N GLY A 171 12.36 9.79 -1.42
CA GLY A 171 11.28 9.55 -0.45
C GLY A 171 9.92 9.38 -1.13
N SER A 172 9.61 10.21 -2.12
CA SER A 172 8.35 10.16 -2.87
C SER A 172 8.17 8.84 -3.61
N ILE A 173 9.19 8.39 -4.35
CA ILE A 173 9.13 7.10 -5.07
C ILE A 173 9.05 5.92 -4.09
N PHE A 174 9.76 5.96 -2.96
CA PHE A 174 9.67 4.95 -1.91
C PHE A 174 8.22 4.79 -1.40
N PHE A 175 7.60 5.90 -0.98
CA PHE A 175 6.23 5.85 -0.44
C PHE A 175 5.20 5.48 -1.51
N ALA A 176 5.37 5.94 -2.75
CA ALA A 176 4.52 5.56 -3.86
C ALA A 176 4.61 4.05 -4.13
N SER A 177 5.82 3.51 -4.28
CA SER A 177 6.05 2.07 -4.52
C SER A 177 5.50 1.20 -3.39
N TRP A 178 5.66 1.64 -2.14
CA TRP A 178 5.14 0.90 -0.99
C TRP A 178 3.61 0.93 -0.94
N ALA A 179 2.97 2.08 -1.17
CA ALA A 179 1.51 2.20 -1.22
C ALA A 179 0.90 1.38 -2.37
N ALA A 180 1.53 1.37 -3.55
CA ALA A 180 1.15 0.53 -4.68
C ALA A 180 1.26 -0.96 -4.33
N SER A 181 2.33 -1.36 -3.64
CA SER A 181 2.52 -2.74 -3.18
C SER A 181 1.44 -3.16 -2.17
N ILE A 182 1.13 -2.34 -1.17
CA ILE A 182 0.08 -2.63 -0.17
C ILE A 182 -1.30 -2.76 -0.84
N SER A 183 -1.65 -1.82 -1.72
CA SER A 183 -2.93 -1.85 -2.43
C SER A 183 -3.05 -3.06 -3.37
N LEU A 184 -1.95 -3.48 -4.02
CA LEU A 184 -1.91 -4.73 -4.79
C LEU A 184 -2.11 -5.95 -3.89
N GLY A 185 -1.47 -5.99 -2.72
CA GLY A 185 -1.69 -7.02 -1.71
C GLY A 185 -3.14 -7.15 -1.27
N VAL A 186 -3.82 -6.02 -1.03
CA VAL A 186 -5.26 -6.01 -0.69
C VAL A 186 -6.09 -6.56 -1.85
N LEU A 187 -5.81 -6.15 -3.09
CA LEU A 187 -6.49 -6.67 -4.28
C LEU A 187 -6.32 -8.18 -4.40
N LEU A 188 -5.10 -8.70 -4.26
CA LEU A 188 -4.81 -10.14 -4.33
C LEU A 188 -5.52 -10.91 -3.21
N THR A 189 -5.47 -10.38 -1.99
CA THR A 189 -6.16 -10.97 -0.83
C THR A 189 -7.65 -11.16 -1.13
N LEU A 190 -8.31 -10.14 -1.65
CA LEU A 190 -9.74 -10.20 -1.99
C LEU A 190 -10.01 -11.09 -3.21
N ALA A 191 -9.12 -11.13 -4.19
CA ALA A 191 -9.26 -11.95 -5.40
C ALA A 191 -9.05 -13.45 -5.12
N MET A 192 -8.19 -13.79 -4.16
CA MET A 192 -7.88 -15.17 -3.79
C MET A 192 -8.85 -15.73 -2.75
N ARG A 193 -9.53 -14.88 -1.97
CA ARG A 193 -10.50 -15.28 -0.93
C ARG A 193 -11.58 -16.21 -1.50
N GLY A 194 -11.72 -17.40 -0.90
CA GLY A 194 -12.69 -18.42 -1.26
C GLY A 194 -12.44 -19.15 -2.58
N ARG A 195 -11.37 -18.80 -3.31
CA ARG A 195 -10.95 -19.48 -4.54
C ARG A 195 -9.67 -20.27 -4.35
N PHE A 196 -8.69 -19.61 -3.74
CA PHE A 196 -7.36 -20.14 -3.51
C PHE A 196 -6.92 -20.04 -2.05
N ALA A 197 -7.59 -19.23 -1.24
CA ALA A 197 -7.37 -19.15 0.21
C ALA A 197 -8.69 -19.36 0.93
N THR A 198 -8.69 -20.13 2.02
CA THR A 198 -9.89 -20.25 2.85
C THR A 198 -10.23 -18.89 3.47
N PRO A 199 -11.50 -18.45 3.44
CA PRO A 199 -11.92 -17.22 4.07
C PRO A 199 -11.55 -17.24 5.56
N GLY A 200 -10.88 -16.20 6.02
CA GLY A 200 -10.49 -16.08 7.40
C GLY A 200 -11.67 -15.86 8.34
N THR A 201 -11.49 -16.27 9.59
CA THR A 201 -12.43 -16.14 10.70
C THR A 201 -12.15 -14.92 11.59
N GLY A 202 -11.16 -14.10 11.22
CA GLY A 202 -10.77 -12.90 11.95
C GLY A 202 -11.85 -11.82 11.95
N SER A 203 -11.89 -11.00 13.01
CA SER A 203 -12.93 -9.97 13.22
C SER A 203 -13.03 -8.95 12.07
N TRP A 204 -11.90 -8.59 11.47
CA TRP A 204 -11.86 -7.59 10.40
C TRP A 204 -12.50 -8.07 9.09
N PHE A 205 -12.45 -9.37 8.81
CA PHE A 205 -12.87 -9.94 7.52
C PHE A 205 -13.97 -11.01 7.67
N SER A 206 -14.53 -11.19 8.88
CA SER A 206 -15.57 -12.20 9.16
C SER A 206 -16.86 -11.95 8.40
N ASP A 207 -17.22 -10.67 8.24
CA ASP A 207 -18.49 -10.25 7.63
C ASP A 207 -18.44 -10.22 6.10
N LEU A 208 -17.25 -10.45 5.52
CA LEU A 208 -17.10 -10.51 4.07
C LEU A 208 -17.61 -11.83 3.51
N PRO A 209 -18.22 -11.82 2.31
CA PRO A 209 -18.63 -13.04 1.64
C PRO A 209 -17.43 -13.96 1.39
N SER A 210 -17.69 -15.27 1.29
CA SER A 210 -16.64 -16.27 1.04
C SER A 210 -15.90 -16.00 -0.28
N ILE A 211 -16.62 -15.57 -1.31
CA ILE A 211 -16.06 -15.10 -2.58
C ILE A 211 -16.47 -13.63 -2.75
N MET A 212 -15.50 -12.77 -3.02
CA MET A 212 -15.77 -11.34 -3.17
C MET A 212 -16.60 -11.05 -4.44
N PRO A 213 -17.67 -10.25 -4.35
CA PRO A 213 -18.43 -9.82 -5.53
C PRO A 213 -17.58 -8.92 -6.43
N ASN A 214 -17.93 -8.89 -7.73
CA ASN A 214 -17.21 -8.09 -8.72
C ASN A 214 -17.07 -6.61 -8.31
N ALA A 215 -18.09 -6.00 -7.71
CA ALA A 215 -18.03 -4.61 -7.25
C ALA A 215 -16.90 -4.36 -6.22
N GLY A 216 -16.65 -5.34 -5.35
CA GLY A 216 -15.56 -5.28 -4.37
C GLY A 216 -14.19 -5.37 -5.05
N ILE A 217 -14.04 -6.30 -5.99
CA ILE A 217 -12.82 -6.44 -6.78
C ILE A 217 -12.56 -5.18 -7.61
N ILE A 218 -13.58 -4.62 -8.27
CA ILE A 218 -13.48 -3.36 -9.03
C ILE A 218 -13.02 -2.21 -8.14
N THR A 219 -13.55 -2.11 -6.91
CA THR A 219 -13.12 -1.09 -5.95
C THR A 219 -11.64 -1.28 -5.58
N ALA A 220 -11.22 -2.50 -5.26
CA ALA A 220 -9.83 -2.79 -4.93
C ALA A 220 -8.88 -2.54 -6.12
N THR A 221 -9.30 -2.88 -7.34
CA THR A 221 -8.55 -2.57 -8.56
C THR A 221 -8.44 -1.08 -8.78
N ALA A 222 -9.53 -0.31 -8.59
CA ALA A 222 -9.48 1.15 -8.70
C ALA A 222 -8.52 1.76 -7.68
N VAL A 223 -8.53 1.28 -6.42
CA VAL A 223 -7.57 1.71 -5.39
C VAL A 223 -6.13 1.38 -5.81
N PHE A 224 -5.87 0.17 -6.33
CA PHE A 224 -4.54 -0.19 -6.82
C PHE A 224 -4.09 0.70 -7.97
N VAL A 225 -4.92 0.90 -9.00
CA VAL A 225 -4.60 1.74 -10.16
C VAL A 225 -4.30 3.18 -9.74
N VAL A 226 -5.09 3.73 -8.81
CA VAL A 226 -4.85 5.07 -8.26
C VAL A 226 -3.49 5.18 -7.57
N ASN A 227 -3.08 4.16 -6.80
CA ASN A 227 -1.78 4.15 -6.12
C ASN A 227 -0.62 3.78 -7.06
N LEU A 228 -0.89 3.18 -8.21
CA LEU A 228 0.10 2.88 -9.25
C LEU A 228 0.50 4.11 -10.05
N ILE A 229 -0.41 5.06 -10.27
CA ILE A 229 -0.18 6.27 -11.08
C ILE A 229 1.04 7.09 -10.59
N PRO A 230 1.18 7.44 -9.29
CA PRO A 230 2.35 8.18 -8.82
C PRO A 230 3.66 7.44 -9.05
N VAL A 231 3.66 6.10 -8.93
CA VAL A 231 4.88 5.31 -9.16
C VAL A 231 5.30 5.41 -10.60
N ILE A 232 4.38 5.14 -11.54
CA ILE A 232 4.68 5.20 -12.97
C ILE A 232 5.14 6.61 -13.36
N TRP A 233 4.45 7.64 -12.89
CA TRP A 233 4.77 9.01 -13.27
C TRP A 233 6.13 9.45 -12.72
N LEU A 234 6.41 9.22 -11.44
CA LEU A 234 7.72 9.51 -10.87
C LEU A 234 8.84 8.75 -11.59
N SER A 235 8.59 7.48 -11.95
CA SER A 235 9.52 6.68 -12.75
C SER A 235 9.71 7.18 -14.19
N THR A 236 8.93 8.13 -14.69
CA THR A 236 9.12 8.69 -16.04
C THR A 236 9.92 10.00 -16.06
N PHE A 237 10.23 10.58 -14.90
CA PHE A 237 11.05 11.78 -14.86
C PHE A 237 12.52 11.46 -14.96
N ASP A 238 13.18 12.19 -15.85
CA ASP A 238 14.63 12.11 -16.01
C ASP A 238 15.34 13.29 -15.33
N ASP A 239 14.67 14.43 -15.07
CA ASP A 239 15.31 15.65 -14.59
C ASP A 239 14.79 16.14 -13.23
N VAL A 240 15.70 16.72 -12.44
CA VAL A 240 15.38 17.18 -11.07
C VAL A 240 14.44 18.40 -11.04
N THR A 241 14.46 19.21 -12.10
CA THR A 241 13.69 20.46 -12.18
C THR A 241 12.19 20.18 -12.39
N SER A 242 11.84 19.16 -13.17
CA SER A 242 10.47 18.70 -13.36
C SER A 242 9.85 18.17 -12.07
N TYR A 243 10.64 17.49 -11.24
CA TYR A 243 10.21 17.05 -9.91
C TYR A 243 9.98 18.25 -8.97
N ASP A 244 10.91 19.21 -8.91
CA ASP A 244 10.80 20.38 -8.04
C ASP A 244 9.60 21.28 -8.40
N ASN A 245 9.27 21.38 -9.69
CA ASN A 245 8.08 22.09 -10.16
C ASN A 245 6.76 21.33 -9.96
N HIS A 246 6.79 20.14 -9.34
CA HIS A 246 5.61 19.31 -9.03
C HIS A 246 4.77 18.97 -10.26
N LEU A 247 5.40 18.67 -11.41
CA LEU A 247 4.73 18.37 -12.68
C LEU A 247 4.14 16.95 -12.75
N TYR A 248 3.67 16.40 -11.61
CA TYR A 248 3.17 15.03 -11.48
C TYR A 248 2.03 14.89 -10.49
N LEU A 249 1.27 13.78 -10.63
CA LEU A 249 0.35 13.34 -9.59
C LEU A 249 1.10 12.54 -8.50
N GLY A 250 1.36 13.19 -7.38
CA GLY A 250 2.08 12.57 -6.25
C GLY A 250 1.23 11.68 -5.34
N SER A 251 1.89 11.11 -4.33
CA SER A 251 1.27 10.22 -3.33
C SER A 251 0.12 10.88 -2.56
N VAL A 252 0.16 12.21 -2.37
CA VAL A 252 -0.94 12.95 -1.73
C VAL A 252 -2.22 12.87 -2.57
N TRP A 253 -2.12 13.10 -3.89
CA TRP A 253 -3.25 12.94 -4.80
C TRP A 253 -3.81 11.52 -4.75
N ALA A 254 -2.94 10.50 -4.73
CA ALA A 254 -3.37 9.10 -4.66
C ALA A 254 -4.09 8.75 -3.35
N ILE A 255 -3.68 9.34 -2.21
CA ILE A 255 -4.39 9.17 -0.92
C ILE A 255 -5.82 9.73 -1.02
N PHE A 256 -5.98 10.97 -1.51
CA PHE A 256 -7.31 11.56 -1.65
C PHE A 256 -8.16 10.82 -2.67
N ALA A 257 -7.58 10.40 -3.80
CA ALA A 257 -8.27 9.59 -4.79
C ALA A 257 -8.72 8.23 -4.20
N THR A 258 -7.90 7.60 -3.35
CA THR A 258 -8.26 6.38 -2.64
C THR A 258 -9.46 6.60 -1.70
N ILE A 259 -9.47 7.71 -0.95
CA ILE A 259 -10.60 8.09 -0.09
C ILE A 259 -11.87 8.29 -0.92
N VAL A 260 -11.77 8.97 -2.06
CA VAL A 260 -12.90 9.17 -2.98
C VAL A 260 -13.41 7.84 -3.51
N VAL A 261 -12.54 6.93 -3.97
CA VAL A 261 -12.94 5.60 -4.46
C VAL A 261 -13.67 4.80 -3.37
N ILE A 262 -13.16 4.79 -2.13
CA ILE A 262 -13.80 4.11 -1.01
C ILE A 262 -15.15 4.75 -0.68
N PHE A 263 -15.23 6.09 -0.68
CA PHE A 263 -16.47 6.82 -0.42
C PHE A 263 -17.54 6.57 -1.49
N VAL A 264 -17.15 6.52 -2.76
CA VAL A 264 -18.05 6.19 -3.87
C VAL A 264 -18.54 4.75 -3.75
N SER A 265 -17.66 3.81 -3.38
CA SER A 265 -18.04 2.42 -3.10
C SER A 265 -19.02 2.31 -1.92
N PHE A 266 -18.80 3.11 -0.87
CA PHE A 266 -19.73 3.23 0.25
C PHE A 266 -21.10 3.76 -0.20
N CYS A 267 -21.15 4.85 -0.97
CA CYS A 267 -22.39 5.38 -1.52
C CYS A 267 -23.13 4.33 -2.36
N ASN A 268 -22.40 3.55 -3.16
CA ASN A 268 -22.95 2.45 -3.95
C ASN A 268 -23.56 1.36 -3.05
N SER A 269 -22.90 1.02 -1.94
CA SER A 269 -23.40 0.03 -0.98
C SER A 269 -24.69 0.47 -0.26
N GLU A 270 -24.86 1.78 -0.05
CA GLU A 270 -26.05 2.38 0.58
C GLU A 270 -27.15 2.77 -0.43
N ARG A 271 -26.95 2.51 -1.74
CA ARG A 271 -27.83 2.95 -2.85
C ARG A 271 -27.92 4.46 -3.02
N TRP A 272 -26.93 5.20 -2.52
CA TRP A 272 -26.79 6.65 -2.70
C TRP A 272 -26.07 6.97 -4.01
N HIS A 273 -26.53 6.36 -5.11
CA HIS A 273 -25.86 6.42 -6.40
C HIS A 273 -25.69 7.87 -6.89
N VAL A 274 -26.66 8.75 -6.68
CA VAL A 274 -26.56 10.16 -7.08
C VAL A 274 -25.42 10.88 -6.37
N LEU A 275 -25.30 10.71 -5.04
CA LEU A 275 -24.22 11.31 -4.26
C LEU A 275 -22.86 10.75 -4.68
N GLY A 276 -22.76 9.43 -4.84
CA GLY A 276 -21.54 8.78 -5.29
C GLY A 276 -21.12 9.24 -6.69
N THR A 277 -22.05 9.35 -7.63
CA THR A 277 -21.78 9.84 -9.00
C THR A 277 -21.32 11.29 -9.01
N VAL A 278 -21.96 12.18 -8.23
CA VAL A 278 -21.55 13.58 -8.13
C VAL A 278 -20.15 13.69 -7.57
N VAL A 279 -19.82 12.98 -6.49
CA VAL A 279 -18.47 13.02 -5.91
C VAL A 279 -17.42 12.44 -6.87
N ALA A 280 -17.71 11.30 -7.51
CA ALA A 280 -16.80 10.69 -8.48
C ALA A 280 -16.52 11.61 -9.67
N LEU A 281 -17.57 12.21 -10.25
CA LEU A 281 -17.43 13.12 -11.39
C LEU A 281 -16.63 14.37 -11.01
N ASN A 282 -16.92 14.98 -9.86
CA ASN A 282 -16.19 16.17 -9.45
C ASN A 282 -14.73 15.87 -9.10
N TRP A 283 -14.41 14.66 -8.61
CA TRP A 283 -13.02 14.24 -8.42
C TRP A 283 -12.27 14.03 -9.75
N VAL A 284 -12.93 13.43 -10.75
CA VAL A 284 -12.37 13.32 -12.11
C VAL A 284 -12.16 14.71 -12.71
N MET A 285 -13.12 15.62 -12.54
CA MET A 285 -12.99 17.00 -12.99
C MET A 285 -11.85 17.76 -12.31
N TYR A 286 -11.72 17.61 -11.00
CA TYR A 286 -10.60 18.14 -10.24
C TYR A 286 -9.27 17.60 -10.77
N THR A 287 -9.18 16.29 -11.00
CA THR A 287 -7.97 15.67 -11.53
C THR A 287 -7.64 16.20 -12.92
N LEU A 288 -8.62 16.34 -13.82
CA LEU A 288 -8.40 16.89 -15.17
C LEU A 288 -7.94 18.36 -15.14
N ALA A 289 -8.55 19.18 -14.28
CA ALA A 289 -8.13 20.57 -14.10
C ALA A 289 -6.70 20.64 -13.55
N HIS A 290 -6.40 19.83 -12.54
CA HIS A 290 -5.07 19.76 -11.95
C HIS A 290 -4.01 19.27 -12.96
N LEU A 291 -4.34 18.30 -13.82
CA LEU A 291 -3.47 17.85 -14.90
C LEU A 291 -3.09 19.01 -15.85
N GLN A 292 -4.06 19.87 -16.18
CA GLN A 292 -3.84 21.06 -17.00
C GLN A 292 -3.00 22.11 -16.26
N GLU A 293 -3.24 22.33 -14.96
CA GLU A 293 -2.44 23.25 -14.13
C GLU A 293 -0.97 22.85 -14.05
N ILE A 294 -0.68 21.55 -13.95
CA ILE A 294 0.69 21.02 -13.95
C ILE A 294 1.29 20.86 -15.36
N GLY A 295 0.66 21.46 -16.38
CA GLY A 295 1.23 21.58 -17.73
C GLY A 295 0.94 20.43 -18.69
N ASN A 296 0.00 19.52 -18.39
CA ASN A 296 -0.41 18.50 -19.36
C ASN A 296 -1.45 19.07 -20.34
N ASP A 297 -1.19 18.92 -21.62
CA ASP A 297 -2.15 19.27 -22.66
C ASP A 297 -3.34 18.31 -22.64
N LEU A 298 -4.54 18.86 -22.42
CA LEU A 298 -5.77 18.08 -22.57
C LEU A 298 -6.14 17.92 -24.05
N PRO A 299 -6.85 16.83 -24.43
CA PRO A 299 -7.20 16.54 -25.83
C PRO A 299 -8.03 17.63 -26.52
N LEU A 300 -8.73 18.45 -25.74
CA LEU A 300 -9.60 19.52 -26.23
C LEU A 300 -8.90 20.86 -26.01
N SER A 301 -8.38 21.45 -27.08
CA SER A 301 -7.53 22.66 -27.00
C SER A 301 -8.21 23.87 -26.35
N GLN A 302 -9.54 23.92 -26.37
CA GLN A 302 -10.31 24.96 -25.67
C GLN A 302 -10.20 24.86 -24.14
N LEU A 303 -9.83 23.70 -23.58
CA LEU A 303 -9.61 23.53 -22.13
C LEU A 303 -8.23 24.00 -21.68
N ASN A 304 -7.26 24.14 -22.59
CA ASN A 304 -5.87 24.50 -22.28
C ASN A 304 -5.63 26.02 -22.34
N GLY A 305 -6.62 26.82 -22.76
CA GLY A 305 -6.46 28.27 -22.93
C GLY A 305 -6.87 29.07 -21.69
N ASP A 306 -6.42 30.33 -21.62
CA ASP A 306 -6.74 31.25 -20.51
C ASP A 306 -7.89 32.24 -20.81
N GLY A 307 -8.50 32.14 -21.99
CA GLY A 307 -9.53 33.07 -22.44
C GLY A 307 -10.94 32.73 -21.94
N ASN A 308 -11.89 33.66 -22.15
CA ASN A 308 -13.31 33.45 -21.82
C ASN A 308 -13.90 32.15 -22.42
N ILE A 309 -13.44 31.75 -23.61
CA ILE A 309 -13.89 30.51 -24.26
C ILE A 309 -13.53 29.30 -23.41
N SER A 310 -12.32 29.26 -22.83
CA SER A 310 -11.89 28.18 -21.93
C SER A 310 -12.72 28.17 -20.65
N LEU A 311 -12.89 29.34 -20.02
CA LEU A 311 -13.72 29.47 -18.82
C LEU A 311 -15.15 28.95 -19.05
N PHE A 312 -15.80 29.34 -20.16
CA PHE A 312 -17.13 28.84 -20.48
C PHE A 312 -17.14 27.35 -20.84
N THR A 313 -16.08 26.84 -21.48
CA THR A 313 -15.96 25.41 -21.80
C THR A 313 -15.85 24.58 -20.52
N TRP A 314 -14.99 24.97 -19.59
CA TRP A 314 -14.88 24.34 -18.26
C TRP A 314 -16.21 24.39 -17.50
N PHE A 315 -16.85 25.56 -17.44
CA PHE A 315 -18.15 25.70 -16.78
C PHE A 315 -19.21 24.78 -17.39
N LEU A 316 -19.38 24.81 -18.72
CA LEU A 316 -20.39 23.99 -19.39
C LEU A 316 -20.10 22.50 -19.23
N LEU A 317 -18.84 22.09 -19.32
CA LEU A 317 -18.43 20.71 -19.16
C LEU A 317 -18.73 20.21 -17.74
N VAL A 318 -18.32 20.95 -16.70
CA VAL A 318 -18.62 20.61 -15.30
C VAL A 318 -20.13 20.57 -15.06
N PHE A 319 -20.86 21.58 -15.52
CA PHE A 319 -22.31 21.67 -15.33
C PHE A 319 -23.04 20.51 -15.99
N TRP A 320 -22.81 20.26 -17.29
CA TRP A 320 -23.52 19.24 -18.04
C TRP A 320 -23.11 17.82 -17.65
N LEU A 321 -21.85 17.58 -17.27
CA LEU A 321 -21.44 16.29 -16.71
C LEU A 321 -22.15 16.01 -15.38
N ASN A 322 -22.24 16.98 -14.49
CA ASN A 322 -22.97 16.82 -13.23
C ASN A 322 -24.48 16.58 -13.48
N VAL A 323 -25.11 17.39 -14.34
CA VAL A 323 -26.54 17.21 -14.70
C VAL A 323 -26.77 15.82 -15.32
N GLY A 324 -25.99 15.44 -16.32
CA GLY A 324 -26.09 14.14 -16.97
C GLY A 324 -25.83 12.98 -16.01
N GLY A 325 -24.81 13.10 -15.16
CA GLY A 325 -24.48 12.11 -14.13
C GLY A 325 -25.63 11.92 -13.14
N MET A 326 -26.21 13.01 -12.64
CA MET A 326 -27.39 12.96 -11.76
C MET A 326 -28.59 12.33 -12.45
N MET A 327 -28.87 12.67 -13.71
CA MET A 327 -29.97 12.08 -14.48
C MET A 327 -29.79 10.57 -14.68
N ILE A 328 -28.58 10.12 -15.05
CA ILE A 328 -28.26 8.70 -15.22
C ILE A 328 -28.40 7.97 -13.89
N ALA A 329 -27.84 8.53 -12.81
CA ALA A 329 -27.91 7.93 -11.49
C ALA A 329 -29.35 7.85 -10.94
N ALA A 330 -30.16 8.88 -11.18
CA ALA A 330 -31.58 8.92 -10.79
C ALA A 330 -32.49 8.04 -11.68
N SER A 331 -32.04 7.64 -12.87
CA SER A 331 -32.80 6.75 -13.76
C SER A 331 -32.75 5.26 -13.38
N GLY A 332 -31.93 4.89 -12.38
CA GLY A 332 -31.79 3.51 -11.89
C GLY A 332 -30.76 2.68 -12.66
N ARG A 333 -30.00 3.31 -13.57
CA ARG A 333 -28.98 2.63 -14.38
C ARG A 333 -27.81 2.06 -13.56
N PHE A 334 -27.51 2.64 -12.40
CA PHE A 334 -26.46 2.15 -11.49
C PHE A 334 -26.97 1.16 -10.44
N GLY A 335 -28.26 0.84 -10.45
CA GLY A 335 -28.90 -0.03 -9.48
C GLY A 335 -30.20 0.55 -8.93
N ASP A 336 -30.76 -0.16 -7.96
CA ASP A 336 -31.98 0.24 -7.27
C ASP A 336 -31.72 1.50 -6.43
N ILE A 337 -32.53 2.55 -6.64
CA ILE A 337 -32.42 3.84 -5.94
C ILE A 337 -33.32 3.88 -4.71
N SER A 338 -34.20 2.89 -4.53
CA SER A 338 -35.09 2.87 -3.39
C SER A 338 -34.28 2.84 -2.07
N PRO A 339 -34.62 3.71 -1.09
CA PRO A 339 -33.92 3.74 0.19
C PRO A 339 -33.89 2.35 0.82
N ARG A 340 -32.70 1.91 1.26
CA ARG A 340 -32.59 0.65 1.99
C ARG A 340 -33.37 0.76 3.30
N ARG A 341 -34.12 -0.30 3.64
CA ARG A 341 -34.75 -0.43 4.96
C ARG A 341 -33.72 -0.71 6.05
N ASP A 342 -32.69 -1.49 5.70
CA ASP A 342 -31.59 -1.86 6.60
C ASP A 342 -30.24 -1.37 6.06
N ASN A 343 -29.34 -1.04 6.99
CA ASN A 343 -27.96 -0.64 6.70
C ASN A 343 -27.25 -1.69 5.83
N SER A 344 -26.37 -1.24 4.94
CA SER A 344 -25.50 -2.14 4.17
C SER A 344 -24.54 -2.93 5.07
N GLU A 345 -24.04 -4.05 4.57
CA GLU A 345 -22.99 -4.82 5.27
C GLU A 345 -21.73 -3.98 5.49
N PHE A 346 -21.38 -3.12 4.53
CA PHE A 346 -20.28 -2.17 4.71
C PHE A 346 -20.55 -1.22 5.89
N ARG A 347 -21.75 -0.67 6.01
CA ARG A 347 -22.11 0.23 7.10
C ARG A 347 -22.17 -0.49 8.45
N LYS A 348 -22.64 -1.73 8.49
CA LYS A 348 -22.57 -2.56 9.70
C LYS A 348 -21.12 -2.80 10.12
N TRP A 349 -20.26 -3.18 9.17
CA TRP A 349 -18.83 -3.37 9.40
C TRP A 349 -18.16 -2.08 9.89
N TRP A 350 -18.44 -0.95 9.26
CA TRP A 350 -17.92 0.36 9.67
C TRP A 350 -18.37 0.72 11.09
N ASN A 351 -19.63 0.49 11.44
CA ASN A 351 -20.11 0.76 12.79
C ASN A 351 -19.40 -0.09 13.85
N GLN A 352 -19.00 -1.31 13.52
CA GLN A 352 -18.25 -2.19 14.44
C GLN A 352 -16.76 -1.81 14.55
N HIS A 353 -16.14 -1.34 13.45
CA HIS A 353 -14.68 -1.18 13.37
C HIS A 353 -14.19 0.29 13.31
N SER A 354 -15.10 1.26 13.16
CA SER A 354 -14.77 2.67 12.93
C SER A 354 -13.84 3.27 13.97
N TYR A 355 -14.03 2.95 15.25
CA TYR A 355 -13.17 3.45 16.32
C TYR A 355 -11.70 3.07 16.10
N GLY A 356 -11.42 1.80 15.81
CA GLY A 356 -10.07 1.32 15.55
C GLY A 356 -9.48 1.98 14.30
N VAL A 357 -10.25 2.03 13.21
CA VAL A 357 -9.81 2.67 11.96
C VAL A 357 -9.49 4.15 12.16
N MET A 358 -10.33 4.91 12.87
CA MET A 358 -10.11 6.33 13.13
C MET A 358 -8.90 6.59 14.02
N VAL A 359 -8.70 5.79 15.08
CA VAL A 359 -7.53 5.93 15.97
C VAL A 359 -6.24 5.59 15.23
N SER A 360 -6.23 4.51 14.45
CA SER A 360 -5.07 4.13 13.62
C SER A 360 -4.75 5.19 12.57
N LEU A 361 -5.76 5.73 11.90
CA LEU A 361 -5.57 6.80 10.91
C LEU A 361 -5.05 8.08 11.58
N ALA A 362 -5.59 8.46 12.73
CA ALA A 362 -5.13 9.63 13.48
C ALA A 362 -3.66 9.47 13.89
N LEU A 363 -3.26 8.29 14.36
CA LEU A 363 -1.87 7.99 14.70
C LEU A 363 -0.97 8.07 13.46
N PHE A 364 -1.39 7.51 12.33
CA PHE A 364 -0.64 7.57 11.08
C PHE A 364 -0.48 9.01 10.56
N VAL A 365 -1.55 9.80 10.55
CA VAL A 365 -1.52 11.22 10.15
C VAL A 365 -0.64 12.02 11.10
N ALA A 366 -0.76 11.81 12.41
CA ALA A 366 0.10 12.48 13.39
C ALA A 366 1.58 12.13 13.16
N LEU A 367 1.90 10.86 12.89
CA LEU A 367 3.26 10.43 12.57
C LEU A 367 3.76 11.09 11.28
N ALA A 368 2.98 11.05 10.19
CA ALA A 368 3.34 11.66 8.92
C ALA A 368 3.60 13.17 9.04
N VAL A 369 2.72 13.89 9.74
CA VAL A 369 2.86 15.32 10.00
C VAL A 369 4.12 15.61 10.83
N ARG A 370 4.38 14.82 11.88
CA ARG A 370 5.56 15.00 12.73
C ARG A 370 6.86 14.65 12.00
N VAL A 371 6.87 13.62 11.18
CA VAL A 371 8.05 13.26 10.37
C VAL A 371 8.31 14.33 9.32
N GLY A 372 7.29 14.75 8.58
CA GLY A 372 7.40 15.75 7.53
C GLY A 372 7.81 17.14 8.04
N TRP A 373 7.26 17.60 9.16
CA TRP A 373 7.56 18.94 9.69
C TRP A 373 8.73 19.01 10.66
N ASN A 374 9.07 17.92 11.35
CA ASN A 374 10.12 17.96 12.36
C ASN A 374 11.32 17.11 11.96
N VAL A 375 11.13 15.85 11.57
CA VAL A 375 12.24 14.92 11.37
C VAL A 375 12.99 15.21 10.07
N LEU A 376 12.29 15.35 8.94
CA LEU A 376 12.96 15.60 7.66
C LEU A 376 13.73 16.92 7.65
N PRO A 377 13.17 18.06 8.08
CA PRO A 377 13.94 19.31 8.17
C PRO A 377 15.11 19.20 9.15
N ALA A 378 14.93 18.49 10.27
CA ALA A 378 16.00 18.23 11.23
C ALA A 378 17.12 17.33 10.67
N MET A 379 16.86 16.49 9.67
CA MET A 379 17.87 15.66 9.02
C MET A 379 18.52 16.35 7.80
N ASN A 380 18.03 17.53 7.43
CA ASN A 380 18.38 18.23 6.19
C ASN A 380 18.85 19.68 6.40
N ALA A 381 19.24 20.12 7.61
CA ALA A 381 19.74 21.49 7.75
C ALA A 381 21.03 21.74 6.97
N ALA A 382 20.87 22.54 5.92
CA ALA A 382 21.93 23.18 5.13
C ALA A 382 22.91 23.99 6.00
N GLY A 383 22.49 24.50 7.16
CA GLY A 383 23.32 25.37 8.01
C GLY A 383 24.23 24.67 9.03
N THR A 384 23.97 23.41 9.40
CA THR A 384 24.64 22.74 10.54
C THR A 384 25.45 21.50 10.16
N GLY A 385 25.52 21.15 8.88
CA GLY A 385 26.29 20.01 8.40
C GLY A 385 25.68 18.67 8.80
N LEU A 386 24.42 18.43 8.38
CA LEU A 386 23.65 17.16 8.33
C LEU A 386 22.56 16.96 9.39
N TRP A 387 22.54 17.66 10.52
CA TRP A 387 21.41 17.58 11.47
C TRP A 387 21.09 18.95 12.07
N ASP A 388 19.87 19.46 11.83
CA ASP A 388 19.30 20.57 12.59
C ASP A 388 18.65 20.04 13.86
N MET A 389 18.97 20.65 14.99
CA MET A 389 18.20 20.46 16.23
C MET A 389 17.51 21.77 16.62
N SER A 390 17.07 22.57 15.64
CA SER A 390 16.47 23.92 15.77
C SER A 390 15.12 24.00 16.50
N GLY A 391 14.74 22.98 17.29
CA GLY A 391 13.55 22.98 18.15
C GLY A 391 13.59 23.98 19.33
N GLY A 392 14.26 25.13 19.17
CA GLY A 392 14.52 26.12 20.21
C GLY A 392 15.84 25.88 20.97
N SER A 393 16.09 26.67 22.02
CA SER A 393 17.28 26.53 22.86
C SER A 393 17.24 25.33 23.81
N ASP A 394 16.05 24.95 24.27
CA ASP A 394 15.89 23.96 25.34
C ASP A 394 16.33 22.54 24.93
N PRO A 395 16.05 22.05 23.71
CA PRO A 395 16.58 20.77 23.24
C PRO A 395 18.11 20.71 23.23
N TRP A 396 18.79 21.84 22.98
CA TRP A 396 20.26 21.90 23.05
C TRP A 396 20.78 21.75 24.48
N TYR A 397 20.07 22.31 25.46
CA TYR A 397 20.42 22.10 26.88
C TYR A 397 20.17 20.64 27.30
N MET A 398 19.06 20.03 26.87
CA MET A 398 18.77 18.62 27.17
C MET A 398 19.80 17.68 26.53
N LYS A 399 20.20 17.94 25.27
CA LYS A 399 21.25 17.17 24.60
C LYS A 399 22.56 17.22 25.40
N ARG A 400 23.01 18.42 25.78
CA ARG A 400 24.23 18.58 26.59
C ARG A 400 24.16 17.77 27.89
N VAL A 401 23.01 17.75 28.57
CA VAL A 401 22.82 16.97 29.80
C VAL A 401 22.86 15.47 29.56
N VAL A 402 22.40 14.97 28.40
CA VAL A 402 22.47 13.55 28.03
C VAL A 402 23.88 13.15 27.58
N ASP A 403 24.61 14.06 26.94
CA ASP A 403 25.98 13.85 26.47
C ASP A 403 27.00 13.82 27.63
N TYR A 404 26.72 14.51 28.75
CA TYR A 404 27.49 14.47 30.00
C TYR A 404 27.13 13.27 30.87
#